data_AF-A0A6N0P1E9-F1
#
_entry.id   AF-A0A6N0P1E9-F1
#
_cell.length_a   1.000
_cell.length_b   1.000
_cell.length_c   1.000
_cell.angle_alpha   90.00
_cell.angle_beta   90.00
_cell.angle_gamma   90.00
#
_symmetry.space_group_name_H-M   'P 1'
#
loop_
_entity.id
_entity.type
_entity.pdbx_description
1 polymer ?
#
loop_
_entity_poly.entity_id
_entity_poly.type
_entity_poly.pdbx_seq_one_letter_code
_entity_poly.pdbx_strand_id
1 'polypeptide(L)' 'MEEADNLIEKGDVLQAPEKYYKAAEEAIKLLVKTLNLKDVIEKVKANRRWTSSLLFEASGRVFSRYVSNFIL' A
#
# COMPACT_ATOMS: atom_id res chain seq x y z
N MET A 1 5.68 -8.16 7.82
CA MET A 1 6.66 -8.72 6.86
C MET A 1 7.33 -9.93 7.49
N GLU A 2 7.95 -9.78 8.67
CA GLU A 2 8.53 -10.88 9.46
C GLU A 2 7.60 -12.09 9.65
N GLU A 3 6.31 -11.88 9.91
CA GLU A 3 5.32 -12.97 9.98
C GLU A 3 5.19 -13.74 8.65
N ALA A 4 5.23 -13.05 7.52
CA ALA A 4 5.16 -13.66 6.19
C ALA A 4 6.44 -14.45 5.87
N ASP A 5 7.60 -13.90 6.23
CA ASP A 5 8.90 -14.55 6.06
C ASP A 5 8.94 -15.87 6.84
N ASN A 6 8.49 -15.85 8.11
CA ASN A 6 8.37 -17.04 8.95
C ASN A 6 7.42 -18.11 8.38
N LEU A 7 6.37 -17.71 7.65
CA LEU A 7 5.44 -18.64 6.99
C LEU A 7 6.07 -19.27 5.75
N ILE A 8 6.83 -18.50 4.96
CA ILE A 8 7.59 -19.03 3.82
C ILE A 8 8.64 -20.04 4.28
N GLU A 9 9.38 -19.75 5.36
CA GLU A 9 10.37 -20.67 5.92
C GLU A 9 9.76 -22.01 6.33
N LYS A 10 8.47 -22.00 6.73
CA LYS A 10 7.70 -23.20 7.08
C LYS A 10 7.01 -23.87 5.88
N GLY A 11 7.17 -23.32 4.67
CA GLY A 11 6.54 -23.82 3.45
C GLY A 11 5.05 -23.49 3.32
N ASP A 12 4.50 -22.58 4.14
CA ASP A 12 3.10 -22.15 4.02
C ASP A 12 2.95 -21.10 2.90
N VAL A 13 2.86 -21.62 1.68
CA VAL A 13 2.72 -20.83 0.45
C VAL A 13 1.32 -20.23 0.27
N LEU A 14 0.33 -20.61 1.09
CA LEU A 14 -1.02 -20.07 1.02
C LEU A 14 -1.19 -18.82 1.89
N GLN A 15 -0.70 -18.84 3.13
CA GLN A 15 -0.87 -17.71 4.05
C GLN A 15 0.20 -16.63 3.89
N ALA A 16 1.43 -17.00 3.52
CA ALA A 16 2.52 -16.03 3.41
C ALA A 16 2.22 -14.88 2.41
N PRO A 17 1.69 -15.13 1.19
CA PRO A 17 1.34 -14.06 0.26
C PRO A 17 0.30 -13.08 0.80
N GLU A 18 -0.68 -13.55 1.57
CA GLU A 18 -1.70 -12.69 2.20
C GLU A 18 -1.05 -11.71 3.19
N LYS A 19 -0.08 -12.19 3.97
CA LYS A 19 0.66 -11.37 4.94
C LYS A 19 1.57 -10.35 4.25
N TYR A 20 2.23 -10.71 3.14
CA TYR A 20 2.96 -9.74 2.33
C TYR A 20 2.04 -8.69 1.73
N TYR A 21 0.90 -9.10 1.16
CA TYR A 21 -0.08 -8.17 0.62
C TYR A 21 -0.57 -7.18 1.68
N LYS A 22 -0.86 -7.65 2.90
CA LYS A 22 -1.28 -6.77 3.99
C LYS A 22 -0.20 -5.78 4.40
N ALA A 23 1.05 -6.22 4.45
CA ALA A 23 2.18 -5.33 4.72
C ALA A 23 2.32 -4.25 3.62
N ALA A 24 2.18 -4.63 2.35
CA ALA A 24 2.18 -3.70 1.23
C ALA A 24 1.01 -2.71 1.28
N GLU A 25 -0.19 -3.17 1.64
CA GLU A 25 -1.37 -2.33 1.84
C GLU A 25 -1.09 -1.25 2.90
N GLU A 26 -0.59 -1.62 4.07
CA GLU A 26 -0.30 -0.65 5.14
C GLU A 26 0.83 0.32 4.76
N ALA A 27 1.84 -0.14 4.02
CA ALA A 27 2.90 0.73 3.50
C ALA A 27 2.33 1.81 2.56
N ILE A 28 1.46 1.46 1.62
CA ILE A 28 0.81 2.43 0.71
C ILE A 28 -0.04 3.43 1.51
N LYS A 29 -0.82 2.96 2.49
CA LYS A 29 -1.62 3.84 3.36
C LYS A 29 -0.77 4.86 4.09
N LEU A 30 0.38 4.42 4.62
CA LEU A 30 1.32 5.29 5.31
C LEU A 30 1.94 6.33 4.35
N LEU A 31 2.37 5.89 3.16
CA LEU A 31 2.95 6.78 2.15
C LEU A 31 1.95 7.84 1.67
N VAL A 32 0.69 7.47 1.46
CA VAL A 32 -0.39 8.41 1.09
C VAL A 32 -0.54 9.52 2.14
N LYS A 33 -0.51 9.17 3.43
CA LYS A 33 -0.57 10.14 4.52
C LYS A 33 0.69 11.00 4.57
N THR A 34 1.86 10.38 4.46
CA THR A 34 3.18 11.06 4.56
C THR A 34 3.39 12.06 3.43
N LEU A 35 3.01 11.70 2.20
CA LEU A 35 3.10 12.55 1.01
C LEU A 35 1.92 13.53 0.88
N ASN A 36 0.98 13.49 1.83
CA ASN A 36 -0.23 14.31 1.87
C ASN A 36 -1.01 14.28 0.53
N LEU A 37 -1.26 13.08 0.01
CA LEU A 37 -2.01 12.90 -1.25
C LEU A 37 -3.51 13.12 -1.02
N LYS A 38 -3.90 14.39 -0.93
CA LYS A 38 -5.26 14.82 -0.55
C LYS A 38 -6.36 14.22 -1.42
N ASP A 39 -6.12 14.10 -2.72
CA ASP A 39 -7.05 13.48 -3.67
C ASP A 39 -7.39 12.02 -3.30
N VAL A 40 -6.38 11.24 -2.92
CA VAL A 40 -6.57 9.86 -2.45
C VAL A 40 -7.25 9.84 -1.08
N ILE A 41 -6.81 10.71 -0.15
CA ILE A 41 -7.37 10.78 1.21
C ILE A 41 -8.87 11.09 1.18
N GLU A 42 -9.31 12.06 0.38
CA GLU A 42 -10.73 12.42 0.27
C GLU A 42 -11.56 11.31 -0.36
N LYS A 43 -11.02 10.59 -1.37
CA LYS A 43 -11.69 9.40 -1.92
C LYS A 43 -11.87 8.29 -0.89
N VAL A 44 -10.87 8.04 -0.05
CA VAL A 44 -10.95 7.04 1.02
C VAL A 44 -11.97 7.46 2.08
N LYS A 45 -12.01 8.73 2.46
CA LYS A 45 -13.03 9.28 3.39
C LYS A 45 -14.44 9.10 2.83
N ALA A 46 -14.66 9.47 1.56
CA ALA A 46 -15.95 9.31 0.89
C ALA A 46 -16.41 7.85 0.86
N ASN A 47 -15.49 6.92 0.58
CA ASN A 47 -15.77 5.48 0.59
C ASN A 47 -15.80 4.85 2.00
N ARG A 48 -15.43 5.61 3.04
CA ARG A 48 -15.30 5.20 4.45
C ARG A 48 -14.32 4.05 4.71
N ARG A 49 -13.64 3.55 3.69
CA ARG A 49 -12.69 2.43 3.78
C ARG A 49 -11.73 2.45 2.60
N TRP A 50 -10.63 1.72 2.78
CA TRP A 50 -9.78 1.33 1.67
C TRP A 50 -10.42 0.17 0.90
N THR A 51 -10.34 0.23 -0.42
CA THR A 51 -10.70 -0.86 -1.33
C THR A 51 -9.47 -1.23 -2.15
N SER A 52 -9.43 -2.43 -2.72
CA SER A 52 -8.31 -2.84 -3.57
C SER A 52 -8.11 -1.92 -4.77
N SER A 53 -9.21 -1.40 -5.34
CA SER A 53 -9.16 -0.40 -6.42
C SER A 53 -8.54 0.92 -5.96
N LEU A 54 -8.91 1.42 -4.77
CA LEU A 54 -8.31 2.63 -4.21
C LEU A 54 -6.83 2.43 -3.83
N LEU A 55 -6.45 1.24 -3.35
CA LEU A 55 -5.04 0.92 -3.07
C LEU A 55 -4.19 0.91 -4.34
N PHE A 56 -4.73 0.35 -5.42
CA PHE A 56 -4.07 0.36 -6.72
C PHE A 56 -3.96 1.78 -7.30
N GLU A 57 -5.01 2.59 -7.20
CA GLU A 57 -4.94 3.99 -7.59
C GLU A 57 -3.86 4.74 -6.76
N ALA A 58 -3.89 4.54 -5.44
CA ALA A 58 -2.96 5.16 -4.51
C ALA A 58 -1.51 4.78 -4.79
N SER A 59 -1.22 3.53 -5.12
CA SER A 59 0.15 3.10 -5.45
C SER A 59 0.69 3.83 -6.68
N GLY A 60 -0.12 4.04 -7.71
CA GLY A 60 0.23 4.86 -8.87
C GLY A 60 0.50 6.32 -8.50
N ARG A 61 -0.32 6.91 -7.62
CA ARG A 61 -0.13 8.31 -7.16
C ARG A 61 1.13 8.47 -6.32
N VAL A 62 1.44 7.51 -5.45
CA VAL A 62 2.68 7.46 -4.67
C VAL A 62 3.87 7.39 -5.62
N PHE A 63 3.83 6.49 -6.62
CA PHE A 63 4.89 6.37 -7.61
C PHE A 63 5.12 7.68 -8.39
N SER A 64 4.05 8.29 -8.92
CA SER A 64 4.16 9.57 -9.63
C SER A 64 4.80 10.66 -8.76
N ARG A 65 4.46 10.72 -7.46
CA ARG A 65 5.05 11.73 -6.55
C ARG A 65 6.55 11.53 -6.35
N TYR A 66 7.02 10.29 -6.22
CA TYR A 66 8.45 10.00 -6.10
C TYR A 66 9.21 10.32 -7.39
N VAL A 67 8.66 9.97 -8.55
CA VAL A 67 9.29 10.29 -9.85
C VAL A 67 9.38 11.80 -10.05
N SER A 68 8.33 12.56 -9.73
CA SER A 68 8.36 14.03 -9.80
C SER A 68 9.41 14.66 -8.88
N ASN A 69 9.67 14.08 -7.70
CA ASN A 69 10.69 14.56 -6.77
C ASN A 69 12.13 14.21 -7.20
N PHE A 70 12.31 13.33 -8.18
CA PHE A 70 13.63 12.89 -8.66
C PHE A 70 14.07 13.59 -9.96
N ILE A 71 13.15 14.30 -10.62
CA ILE A 71 13.38 15.01 -11.91
C ILE A 71 13.41 16.55 -11.69
N LEU A 72 13.47 17.00 -10.44
CA LEU A 72 13.72 18.39 -10.04
C LEU A 72 15.00 18.44 -9.19
#